data_AF-A0A952SCE2-F1
#
_entry.id   AF-A0A952SCE2-F1
#
_cell.length_a   1.000
_cell.length_b   1.000
_cell.length_c   1.000
_cell.angle_alpha   90.00
_cell.angle_beta   90.00
_cell.angle_gamma   90.00
#
_symmetry.space_group_name_H-M   'P 1'
#
loop_
_entity.id
_entity.type
_entity.pdbx_description
1 polymer ?
#
loop_
_entity_poly.entity_id
_entity_poly.type
_entity_poly.pdbx_seq_one_letter_code
_entity_poly.pdbx_strand_id
1 'polypeptide(L)'
;GDFDGDGKADQAVFRDGTWFVQRSTAGFMAVNFGSTGDIAAPADFDGDGKADIDVYRPSNGVWYRLNSSNGAFNATQFGTTGDVPVPAGYVPVQ
;
A
#
# COMPACT_ATOMS: atom_id res chain seq x y z
N GLY A 1 -1.32 7.47 -1.66
CA GLY A 1 -2.71 7.24 -2.12
C GLY A 1 -3.63 8.13 -1.32
N ASP A 2 -4.92 8.11 -1.63
CA ASP A 2 -5.98 8.74 -0.83
C ASP A 2 -6.43 7.73 0.24
N PHE A 3 -6.01 7.87 1.49
CA PHE A 3 -6.30 6.88 2.55
C PHE A 3 -7.54 7.25 3.38
N ASP A 4 -8.10 8.45 3.25
CA ASP A 4 -9.32 8.85 3.96
C ASP A 4 -10.55 9.03 3.06
N GLY A 5 -10.38 8.96 1.73
CA GLY A 5 -11.45 8.97 0.74
C GLY A 5 -11.95 10.37 0.41
N ASP A 6 -11.11 11.40 0.60
CA ASP A 6 -11.46 12.79 0.34
C ASP A 6 -11.18 13.23 -1.12
N GLY A 7 -10.67 12.32 -1.95
CA GLY A 7 -10.27 12.56 -3.33
C GLY A 7 -8.88 13.17 -3.49
N LYS A 8 -8.09 13.31 -2.41
CA LYS A 8 -6.72 13.83 -2.45
C LYS A 8 -5.72 12.78 -2.00
N ALA A 9 -4.51 12.87 -2.54
CA ALA A 9 -3.42 12.03 -2.05
C ALA A 9 -2.96 12.50 -0.66
N ASP A 10 -2.77 11.55 0.25
CA ASP A 10 -2.17 11.76 1.56
C ASP A 10 -0.68 11.44 1.57
N GLN A 11 0.01 12.02 2.56
CA GLN A 11 1.42 11.73 2.81
C GLN A 11 1.56 10.47 3.64
N ALA A 12 2.44 9.56 3.21
CA ALA A 12 2.72 8.31 3.93
C ALA A 12 4.22 8.03 4.01
N VAL A 13 4.64 7.45 5.13
CA VAL A 13 5.98 6.88 5.34
C VAL A 13 5.81 5.42 5.72
N PHE A 14 6.54 4.53 5.05
CA PHE A 14 6.70 3.15 5.47
C PHE A 14 8.09 2.98 6.09
N ARG A 15 8.15 2.54 7.34
CA ARG A 15 9.39 2.36 8.09
C ARG A 15 9.25 1.14 9.00
N ASP A 16 10.19 0.21 8.90
CA ASP A 16 10.29 -0.96 9.78
C ASP A 16 8.96 -1.74 9.90
N GLY A 17 8.29 -2.00 8.78
CA GLY A 17 7.01 -2.73 8.76
C GLY A 17 5.80 -1.91 9.20
N THR A 18 5.97 -0.61 9.47
CA THR A 18 4.91 0.28 9.95
C THR A 18 4.61 1.39 8.96
N TRP A 19 3.33 1.59 8.70
CA TRP A 19 2.79 2.71 7.95
C TRP A 19 2.51 3.88 8.89
N PHE A 20 2.93 5.07 8.49
CA PHE A 20 2.63 6.34 9.15
C PHE A 20 1.99 7.24 8.10
N VAL A 21 0.71 7.56 8.25
CA VAL A 21 -0.06 8.30 7.26
C VAL A 21 -0.59 9.59 7.88
N GLN A 22 -0.32 10.71 7.23
CA GLN A 22 -0.92 12.00 7.55
C GLN A 22 -2.07 12.24 6.59
N ARG A 23 -3.27 11.82 7.01
CA ARG A 23 -4.49 11.93 6.20
C ARG A 23 -5.00 13.36 6.20
N SER A 24 -5.37 13.84 5.02
CA SER A 24 -5.61 15.25 4.75
C SER A 24 -6.84 15.81 5.48
N THR A 25 -7.83 14.96 5.79
CA THR A 25 -9.04 15.34 6.55
C THR A 25 -9.26 14.52 7.82
N ALA A 26 -8.70 13.31 7.89
CA ALA A 26 -8.88 12.39 9.03
C ALA A 26 -7.69 12.36 10.01
N GLY A 27 -6.63 13.14 9.75
CA GLY A 27 -5.45 13.26 10.61
C GLY A 27 -4.56 12.01 10.62
N PHE A 28 -3.68 11.93 11.63
CA PHE A 28 -2.65 10.90 11.70
C PHE A 28 -3.22 9.48 11.89
N MET A 29 -2.62 8.52 11.19
CA MET A 29 -2.85 7.08 11.33
C MET A 29 -1.51 6.34 11.36
N ALA A 30 -1.40 5.30 12.19
CA ALA A 30 -0.29 4.35 12.16
C ALA A 30 -0.80 2.91 12.13
N VAL A 31 -0.25 2.09 11.24
CA VAL A 31 -0.64 0.67 11.08
C VAL A 31 0.62 -0.17 10.98
N ASN A 32 0.79 -1.14 11.88
CA ASN A 32 1.87 -2.11 11.79
C ASN A 32 1.44 -3.24 10.84
N PHE A 33 1.82 -3.11 9.57
CA PHE A 33 1.50 -4.09 8.54
C PHE A 33 2.60 -4.12 7.48
N GLY A 34 3.34 -5.23 7.49
CA GLY A 34 4.52 -5.44 6.67
C GLY A 34 5.70 -5.93 7.50
N SER A 35 6.87 -5.97 6.90
CA SER A 35 8.13 -6.40 7.51
C SER A 35 9.30 -5.66 6.89
N THR A 36 10.47 -5.73 7.52
CA THR A 36 11.71 -5.18 6.94
C THR A 36 11.97 -5.83 5.57
N GLY A 37 12.22 -5.00 4.56
CA GLY A 37 12.46 -5.43 3.18
C GLY A 37 11.21 -5.46 2.30
N ASP A 38 10.02 -5.29 2.87
CA ASP A 38 8.81 -5.07 2.08
C ASP A 38 8.83 -3.68 1.43
N ILE A 39 8.19 -3.56 0.27
CA ILE A 39 8.04 -2.30 -0.48
C ILE A 39 6.57 -1.89 -0.40
N ALA A 40 6.31 -0.70 0.15
CA ALA A 40 4.98 -0.11 0.21
C ALA A 40 4.45 0.18 -1.20
N ALA A 41 3.23 -0.28 -1.51
CA ALA A 41 2.58 -0.15 -2.81
C ALA A 41 1.08 0.18 -2.68
N PRO A 42 0.71 1.29 -2.02
CA PRO A 42 -0.68 1.59 -1.71
C PRO A 42 -1.49 1.94 -2.98
N ALA A 43 -2.64 1.30 -3.16
CA ALA A 43 -3.63 1.58 -4.18
C ALA A 43 -5.02 1.10 -3.72
N ASP A 44 -6.09 1.55 -4.37
CA ASP A 44 -7.46 1.10 -4.11
C ASP A 44 -7.70 -0.22 -4.86
N PHE A 45 -7.45 -1.36 -4.20
CA PHE A 45 -7.62 -2.67 -4.82
C PHE A 45 -8.95 -3.33 -4.48
N ASP A 46 -9.67 -2.85 -3.46
CA ASP A 46 -11.00 -3.35 -3.11
C ASP A 46 -12.17 -2.50 -3.62
N GLY A 47 -11.86 -1.34 -4.21
CA GLY A 47 -12.77 -0.49 -4.97
C GLY A 47 -13.61 0.43 -4.10
N ASP A 48 -13.17 0.75 -2.88
CA ASP A 48 -13.91 1.60 -1.94
C ASP A 48 -13.60 3.10 -2.07
N GLY A 49 -12.71 3.46 -3.00
CA GLY A 49 -12.26 4.84 -3.21
C GLY A 49 -11.12 5.26 -2.28
N LYS A 50 -10.57 4.35 -1.48
CA LYS A 50 -9.41 4.60 -0.61
C LYS A 50 -8.27 3.66 -0.97
N ALA A 51 -7.05 4.16 -0.82
CA ALA A 51 -5.85 3.36 -0.90
C ALA A 51 -5.81 2.35 0.25
N ASP A 52 -5.61 1.09 -0.10
CA ASP A 52 -5.34 -0.01 0.82
C ASP A 52 -3.94 0.12 1.42
N ILE A 53 -3.78 -0.50 2.59
CA ILE A 53 -2.45 -0.74 3.17
C ILE A 53 -1.88 -1.99 2.51
N ASP A 54 -0.98 -1.81 1.54
CA ASP A 54 -0.49 -2.88 0.67
C ASP A 54 1.03 -2.86 0.53
N VAL A 55 1.65 -4.03 0.67
CA VAL A 55 3.09 -4.23 0.52
C VAL A 55 3.42 -5.35 -0.45
N TYR A 56 4.42 -5.14 -1.30
CA TYR A 56 5.07 -6.20 -2.05
C TYR A 56 6.30 -6.69 -1.31
N ARG A 57 6.48 -8.01 -1.21
CA ARG A 57 7.66 -8.63 -0.59
C ARG A 57 8.60 -9.19 -1.67
N PRO A 58 9.70 -8.51 -2.02
CA PRO A 58 10.60 -8.95 -3.08
C PRO A 58 11.28 -10.29 -2.82
N SER A 59 11.42 -10.70 -1.57
CA SER A 59 12.10 -11.95 -1.22
C SER A 59 11.31 -13.19 -1.64
N ASN A 60 9.98 -13.11 -1.74
CA ASN A 60 9.11 -14.23 -2.12
C ASN A 60 8.12 -13.91 -3.25
N GLY A 61 8.02 -12.65 -3.69
CA GLY A 61 7.13 -12.24 -4.77
C GLY A 61 5.65 -12.16 -4.41
N VAL A 62 5.33 -12.09 -3.11
CA VAL A 62 3.96 -12.03 -2.62
C VAL A 62 3.55 -10.58 -2.34
N TRP A 63 2.34 -10.24 -2.75
CA TRP A 63 1.62 -9.04 -2.36
C TRP A 63 0.79 -9.34 -1.11
N TYR A 64 0.90 -8.49 -0.09
CA TYR A 64 0.13 -8.56 1.14
C TYR A 64 -0.65 -7.28 1.33
N ARG A 65 -1.96 -7.40 1.58
CA ARG A 65 -2.89 -6.28 1.65
C ARG A 65 -3.78 -6.35 2.88
N LEU A 66 -4.09 -5.20 3.44
CA LEU A 66 -5.28 -4.98 4.26
C LEU A 66 -6.23 -4.03 3.52
N ASN A 67 -7.43 -4.54 3.25
CA ASN A 67 -8.51 -3.76 2.66
C ASN A 67 -8.88 -2.56 3.55
N SER A 68 -8.98 -1.38 2.96
CA SER A 68 -9.42 -0.13 3.60
C SER A 68 -10.87 -0.22 4.11
N SER A 69 -11.74 -0.91 3.37
CA SER A 69 -13.18 -0.93 3.63
C SER A 69 -13.60 -1.74 4.87
N ASN A 70 -12.87 -2.83 5.15
CA ASN A 70 -13.27 -3.82 6.14
C ASN A 70 -12.11 -4.48 6.91
N GLY A 71 -10.86 -4.10 6.61
CA GLY A 71 -9.67 -4.67 7.24
C GLY A 71 -9.36 -6.12 6.83
N ALA A 72 -10.01 -6.66 5.79
CA ALA A 72 -9.75 -8.01 5.32
C ALA A 72 -8.32 -8.15 4.80
N PHE A 73 -7.65 -9.23 5.23
CA PHE A 73 -6.32 -9.57 4.76
C PHE A 73 -6.38 -10.31 3.43
N ASN A 74 -5.48 -9.95 2.51
CA ASN A 74 -5.23 -10.69 1.28
C ASN A 74 -3.73 -10.98 1.12
N ALA A 75 -3.41 -12.14 0.58
CA ALA A 75 -2.07 -12.49 0.13
C ALA A 75 -2.14 -13.11 -1.27
N THR A 76 -1.45 -12.50 -2.24
CA THR A 76 -1.47 -12.92 -3.63
C THR A 76 -0.05 -13.09 -4.16
N GLN A 77 0.29 -14.28 -4.66
CA GLN A 77 1.57 -14.52 -5.34
C GLN A 77 1.48 -13.97 -6.77
N PHE A 78 2.09 -12.81 -7.02
CA PHE A 78 2.17 -12.22 -8.35
C PHE A 78 3.46 -11.43 -8.51
N GLY A 79 4.52 -12.16 -8.79
CA GLY A 79 5.88 -11.65 -8.87
C GLY A 79 6.85 -12.78 -8.58
N THR A 80 8.11 -12.50 -8.84
CA THR A 80 9.23 -13.39 -8.57
C THR A 80 10.27 -12.70 -7.71
N THR A 81 11.19 -13.49 -7.16
CA THR A 81 12.25 -12.95 -6.31
C THR A 81 13.05 -11.90 -7.07
N GLY A 82 13.12 -10.70 -6.51
CA GLY A 82 13.87 -9.57 -7.07
C GLY A 82 13.06 -8.61 -7.95
N ASP A 83 11.81 -8.91 -8.26
CA ASP A 83 10.92 -7.91 -8.89
C ASP A 83 10.68 -6.74 -7.91
N VAL A 84 10.22 -5.61 -8.45
CA VAL A 84 9.81 -4.44 -7.67
C VAL A 84 8.43 -3.99 -8.13
N PRO A 85 7.55 -3.55 -7.22
CA PRO A 85 6.24 -3.08 -7.60
C PRO A 85 6.39 -1.78 -8.39
N VAL A 86 5.58 -1.62 -9.42
CA VAL A 86 5.51 -0.39 -10.19
C VAL A 86 4.61 0.60 -9.42
N PRO A 87 5.02 1.87 -9.23
CA PRO A 87 4.19 2.86 -8.56
C PRO A 87 2.85 3.07 -9.29
N ALA A 88 1.77 3.24 -8.53
CA ALA A 88 0.49 3.69 -9.05
C ALA A 88 0.67 5.06 -9.72
N GLY A 89 0.67 5.09 -11.06
CA GLY A 89 0.95 6.29 -11.86
C GLY A 89 2.17 6.21 -12.77
N TYR A 90 2.90 5.09 -12.81
CA TYR A 90 3.96 4.89 -13.81
C TYR A 90 3.36 4.77 -15.22
N VAL A 91 3.63 5.76 -16.06
CA VAL A 91 3.42 5.68 -17.51
C VAL A 91 4.79 5.41 -18.13
N PRO A 92 5.03 4.23 -18.73
CA PRO A 92 6.27 4.01 -19.46
C PRO A 92 6.35 5.00 -20.61
N VAL A 93 7.46 5.71 -20.74
CA VAL A 93 7.72 6.55 -21.91
C VAL A 93 7.92 5.60 -23.09
N GLN A 94 7.09 5.75 -24.14
CA GLN A 94 7.28 5.03 -25.41
C GLN A 94 8.43 5.63 -26.21
#